data_AF-A0A1A9J349-F1
#
_entry.id   AF-A0A1A9J349-F1
#
_cell.length_a   1.000
_cell.length_b   1.000
_cell.length_c   1.000
_cell.angle_alpha   90.00
_cell.angle_beta   90.00
_cell.angle_gamma   90.00
#
_symmetry.space_group_name_H-M   'P 1'
#
loop_
_entity.id
_entity.type
_entity.pdbx_description
1 polymer ?
#
loop_
_entity_poly.entity_id
_entity_poly.type
_entity_poly.pdbx_seq_one_letter_code
_entity_poly.pdbx_strand_id
1 'polypeptide(L)'
;MFLTVSTTGTPERPATDLGHLLHKHPGKAQAFSTSFGTAHVLYPEADDERCTAALLLEVDAVALVRRSKGRGGRGGAPDAALAQYVNDRPYAASSLLAVALSAVFSSALRGVCRARPELPGQPRPLRIEIPALPARGGAALVQRLFAPLGWTVTADAVPLDTRFPQWGDSRYVRLVLESDTVTLAEALRHLYVLLPVLDDAKHYWVAPDEVDKLLRAGEGWLPAHPEQHLITSRYLSRRWSLTRQARERLELARLAESDDSAVEEIDNAVAADTDTEPPTDTGTGTGVGDGTEAGPGTGADGGPGADTETGAGTGERSVPLAVQRREAILAELAAAGAARVLDLGCGQGQLVQALLKDVRYTEIVGVDVSVRALTIAARRLRLDRMGERQAARVTLRQGSLVYTDKQLKGYDAAVLSEVVEHLDLPRLPALEYAVFGAARPRTVLVTTPNVEYNVRWETLPAGHVRHGDHRFEWTREQFRTWAGEVAARHGYTVGFRPVGPDDPEVGPPTQMAVFTLASGERPHEPRGTREQHEQHERHEKTDEKEAKAA
;
A
#
# COMPACT_ATOMS: atom_id res chain seq x y z
N MET A 1 21.46 -2.78 11.50
CA MET A 1 20.52 -2.24 12.52
C MET A 1 20.32 -3.23 13.65
N PHE A 2 19.79 -2.84 14.81
CA PHE A 2 19.49 -3.77 15.88
C PHE A 2 18.26 -3.38 16.70
N LEU A 3 17.78 -4.34 17.50
CA LEU A 3 16.91 -4.10 18.65
C LEU A 3 17.49 -4.82 19.87
N THR A 4 17.14 -4.33 21.07
CA THR A 4 17.43 -5.01 22.33
C THR A 4 16.14 -5.41 23.03
N VAL A 5 16.19 -6.50 23.78
CA VAL A 5 15.15 -6.95 24.70
C VAL A 5 15.83 -7.16 26.04
N SER A 6 15.47 -6.33 27.02
CA SER A 6 15.98 -6.39 28.38
C SER A 6 14.88 -6.84 29.33
N THR A 7 15.27 -7.54 30.39
CA THR A 7 14.40 -7.85 31.53
C THR A 7 15.19 -7.78 32.83
N THR A 8 14.49 -7.59 33.94
CA THR A 8 15.05 -7.65 35.29
C THR A 8 14.55 -8.89 36.02
N GLY A 9 15.38 -9.46 36.88
CA GLY A 9 15.11 -10.69 37.60
C GLY A 9 14.74 -10.48 39.06
N THR A 10 14.21 -11.54 39.66
CA THR A 10 14.10 -11.70 41.12
C THR A 10 14.84 -12.99 41.51
N PRO A 11 15.12 -13.24 42.81
CA PRO A 11 15.75 -14.48 43.25
C PRO A 11 15.03 -15.76 42.77
N GLU A 12 13.71 -15.72 42.62
CA GLU A 12 12.88 -16.84 42.16
C GLU A 12 12.77 -16.92 40.62
N ARG A 13 13.06 -15.82 39.93
CA ARG A 13 12.94 -15.67 38.47
C ARG A 13 14.14 -14.87 37.95
N PRO A 14 15.31 -15.49 37.81
CA PRO A 14 16.51 -14.78 37.39
C PRO A 14 16.34 -14.19 35.99
N ALA A 15 16.95 -13.04 35.71
CA ALA A 15 16.84 -12.38 34.41
C ALA A 15 17.43 -13.24 33.28
N THR A 16 18.41 -14.09 33.60
CA THR A 16 19.03 -15.04 32.66
C THR A 16 18.05 -16.06 32.05
N ASP A 17 16.86 -16.26 32.64
CA ASP A 17 15.77 -17.03 32.04
C ASP A 17 15.36 -16.51 30.64
N LEU A 18 15.64 -15.23 30.33
CA LEU A 18 15.48 -14.67 28.99
C LEU A 18 16.22 -15.49 27.91
N GLY A 19 17.36 -16.09 28.25
CA GLY A 19 18.09 -17.00 27.37
C GLY A 19 17.30 -18.26 27.00
N HIS A 20 16.63 -18.86 27.99
CA HIS A 20 15.75 -20.01 27.77
C HIS A 20 14.54 -19.64 26.92
N LEU A 21 13.90 -18.51 27.24
CA LEU A 21 12.73 -18.03 26.52
C LEU A 21 13.03 -17.69 25.04
N LEU A 22 14.19 -17.10 24.75
CA LEU A 22 14.65 -16.80 23.39
C LEU A 22 15.29 -18.00 22.66
N HIS A 23 15.54 -19.10 23.37
CA HIS A 23 16.31 -20.25 22.89
C HIS A 23 17.69 -19.83 22.38
N LYS A 24 18.36 -18.94 23.12
CA LYS A 24 19.71 -18.44 22.84
C LYS A 24 20.50 -18.40 24.13
N HIS A 25 21.64 -19.07 24.13
CA HIS A 25 22.46 -19.17 25.33
C HIS A 25 23.22 -17.84 25.55
N PRO A 26 23.12 -17.19 26.73
CA PRO A 26 23.75 -15.89 26.95
C PRO A 26 25.27 -15.86 26.71
N GLY A 27 25.98 -16.90 27.13
CA GLY A 27 27.42 -17.05 26.89
C GLY A 27 27.83 -17.42 25.45
N LYS A 28 26.92 -17.41 24.47
CA LYS A 28 27.23 -17.77 23.07
C LYS A 28 26.68 -16.73 22.11
N ALA A 29 27.56 -15.96 21.48
CA ALA A 29 27.20 -15.18 20.30
C ALA A 29 26.89 -16.14 19.13
N GLN A 30 25.77 -15.94 18.45
CA GLN A 30 25.30 -16.80 17.36
C GLN A 30 24.98 -15.98 16.12
N ALA A 31 25.30 -16.52 14.95
CA ALA A 31 25.03 -15.91 13.65
C ALA A 31 24.10 -16.80 12.81
N PHE A 32 23.14 -16.18 12.15
CA PHE A 32 22.12 -16.85 11.34
C PHE A 32 22.08 -16.22 9.94
N SER A 33 22.16 -17.04 8.90
CA SER A 33 22.03 -16.56 7.53
C SER A 33 20.57 -16.21 7.22
N THR A 34 20.35 -15.05 6.61
CA THR A 34 19.05 -14.58 6.14
C THR A 34 19.08 -14.29 4.64
N SER A 35 17.92 -14.04 4.03
CA SER A 35 17.84 -13.74 2.59
C SER A 35 18.46 -12.39 2.19
N PHE A 36 18.79 -11.53 3.15
CA PHE A 36 19.29 -10.16 2.95
C PHE A 36 20.53 -9.83 3.79
N GLY A 37 21.14 -10.80 4.46
CA GLY A 37 22.34 -10.59 5.28
C GLY A 37 22.48 -11.61 6.41
N THR A 38 23.15 -11.20 7.49
CA THR A 38 23.39 -12.05 8.67
C THR A 38 22.73 -11.45 9.90
N ALA A 39 21.93 -12.26 10.60
CA ALA A 39 21.36 -11.88 11.88
C ALA A 39 22.24 -12.45 13.01
N HIS A 40 22.71 -11.59 13.89
CA HIS A 40 23.52 -11.94 15.05
C HIS A 40 22.68 -11.82 16.32
N VAL A 41 22.79 -12.80 17.21
CA VAL A 41 22.28 -12.72 18.57
C VAL A 41 23.44 -12.75 19.54
N LEU A 42 23.47 -11.78 20.44
CA LEU A 42 24.42 -11.69 21.53
C LEU A 42 23.74 -11.11 22.77
N TYR A 43 24.39 -11.27 23.92
CA TYR A 43 23.92 -10.75 25.19
C TYR A 43 24.96 -9.76 25.71
N PRO A 44 24.77 -8.45 25.53
CA PRO A 44 25.67 -7.44 26.09
C PRO A 44 25.76 -7.49 27.62
N GLU A 45 24.73 -8.04 28.27
CA GLU A 45 24.59 -8.13 29.72
C GLU A 45 23.73 -9.35 30.05
N ALA A 46 24.18 -10.18 31.00
CA ALA A 46 23.48 -11.39 31.42
C ALA A 46 23.92 -11.81 32.82
N ASP A 47 23.22 -11.32 33.81
CA ASP A 47 23.31 -11.75 35.20
C ASP A 47 21.89 -11.98 35.76
N ASP A 48 21.80 -12.39 37.03
CA ASP A 48 20.52 -12.75 37.65
C ASP A 48 19.61 -11.54 37.89
N GLU A 49 20.17 -10.33 38.00
CA GLU A 49 19.43 -9.08 38.22
C GLU A 49 18.94 -8.48 36.89
N ARG A 50 19.78 -8.52 35.85
CA ARG A 50 19.48 -7.94 34.54
C ARG A 50 20.05 -8.77 33.39
N CYS A 51 19.23 -8.94 32.37
CA CYS A 51 19.62 -9.66 31.17
C CYS A 51 19.12 -8.92 29.94
N THR A 52 20.02 -8.66 29.00
CA THR A 52 19.76 -7.95 27.76
C THR A 52 20.20 -8.80 26.58
N ALA A 53 19.25 -9.18 25.73
CA ALA A 53 19.51 -9.81 24.44
C ALA A 53 19.49 -8.76 23.33
N ALA A 54 20.44 -8.81 22.40
CA ALA A 54 20.47 -7.97 21.22
C ALA A 54 20.30 -8.82 19.96
N LEU A 55 19.40 -8.40 19.06
CA LEU A 55 19.28 -8.93 17.70
C LEU A 55 19.84 -7.87 16.75
N LEU A 56 21.05 -8.11 16.23
CA LEU A 56 21.74 -7.26 15.28
C LEU A 56 21.59 -7.85 13.88
N LEU A 57 20.95 -7.12 12.97
CA LEU A 57 20.88 -7.48 11.57
C LEU A 57 21.92 -6.69 10.78
N GLU A 58 22.88 -7.42 10.23
CA GLU A 58 23.87 -6.95 9.28
C GLU A 58 23.34 -7.21 7.87
N VAL A 59 22.89 -6.16 7.18
CA VAL A 59 22.33 -6.27 5.83
C VAL A 59 23.46 -6.20 4.80
N ASP A 60 23.51 -7.17 3.90
CA ASP A 60 24.37 -7.11 2.72
C ASP A 60 23.69 -6.27 1.64
N ALA A 61 23.98 -4.97 1.66
CA ALA A 61 23.43 -4.02 0.70
C ALA A 61 23.74 -4.42 -0.76
N VAL A 62 24.92 -4.99 -1.02
CA VAL A 62 25.35 -5.38 -2.36
C VAL A 62 24.58 -6.61 -2.84
N ALA A 63 24.43 -7.63 -1.99
CA ALA A 63 23.63 -8.81 -2.32
C ALA A 63 22.14 -8.47 -2.47
N LEU A 64 21.60 -7.54 -1.67
CA LEU A 64 20.22 -7.07 -1.78
C LEU A 64 19.97 -6.46 -3.18
N VAL A 65 20.91 -5.65 -3.67
CA VAL A 65 20.86 -5.05 -5.02
C VAL A 65 21.07 -6.11 -6.11
N ARG A 66 22.05 -7.01 -5.96
CA ARG A 66 22.37 -8.05 -6.96
C ARG A 66 21.26 -9.09 -7.10
N ARG A 67 20.62 -9.51 -6.00
CA ARG A 67 19.48 -10.44 -6.02
C ARG A 67 18.24 -9.81 -6.65
N SER A 68 18.05 -8.49 -6.53
CA SER A 68 17.02 -7.76 -7.30
C SER A 68 17.25 -7.85 -8.82
N LYS A 69 18.51 -7.90 -9.28
CA LYS A 69 18.88 -8.04 -10.69
C LYS A 69 18.79 -9.49 -11.20
N GLY A 70 18.97 -10.49 -10.31
CA GLY A 70 18.96 -11.93 -10.63
C GLY A 70 17.60 -12.53 -11.01
N ARG A 71 16.49 -11.83 -10.73
CA ARG A 71 15.14 -12.17 -11.24
C ARG A 71 14.75 -11.23 -12.41
N GLY A 72 15.59 -11.22 -13.44
CA GLY A 72 15.27 -10.72 -14.78
C GLY A 72 15.19 -9.20 -14.97
N GLY A 73 16.12 -8.42 -14.42
CA GLY A 73 16.19 -6.97 -14.65
C GLY A 73 17.60 -6.46 -14.92
N ARG A 74 17.94 -6.21 -16.19
CA ARG A 74 19.12 -5.44 -16.61
C ARG A 74 18.72 -3.96 -16.71
N GLY A 75 19.56 -3.08 -16.15
CA GLY A 75 19.56 -1.63 -16.42
C GLY A 75 18.98 -0.77 -15.31
N GLY A 76 19.84 -0.07 -14.57
CA GLY A 76 19.47 1.11 -13.76
C GLY A 76 20.45 2.24 -14.10
N ALA A 77 19.96 3.48 -14.19
CA ALA A 77 20.77 4.67 -14.45
C ALA A 77 21.66 5.05 -13.23
N PRO A 78 22.76 5.80 -13.41
CA PRO A 78 23.80 6.05 -12.39
C PRO A 78 23.28 6.67 -11.07
N ASP A 79 22.32 7.60 -11.13
CA ASP A 79 21.83 8.29 -9.92
C ASP A 79 20.86 7.45 -9.09
N ALA A 80 20.07 6.59 -9.73
CA ALA A 80 19.26 5.56 -9.06
C ALA A 80 20.11 4.34 -8.65
N ALA A 81 21.27 4.15 -9.26
CA ALA A 81 22.27 3.18 -8.81
C ALA A 81 22.87 3.64 -7.47
N LEU A 82 23.15 4.94 -7.28
CA LEU A 82 23.66 5.44 -6.00
C LEU A 82 22.69 5.18 -4.85
N ALA A 83 21.38 5.45 -5.01
CA ALA A 83 20.37 5.15 -3.98
C ALA A 83 20.20 3.64 -3.69
N GLN A 84 20.65 2.76 -4.60
CA GLN A 84 20.70 1.31 -4.37
C GLN A 84 21.93 0.90 -3.54
N TYR A 85 23.05 1.62 -3.66
CA TYR A 85 24.28 1.37 -2.91
C TYR A 85 24.37 2.17 -1.60
N VAL A 86 23.81 3.38 -1.57
CA VAL A 86 23.74 4.31 -0.44
C VAL A 86 22.27 4.51 -0.11
N ASN A 87 21.80 3.74 0.87
CA ASN A 87 20.48 3.89 1.45
C ASN A 87 20.52 3.54 2.93
N ASP A 88 19.48 3.93 3.63
CA ASP A 88 19.29 3.69 5.05
C ASP A 88 18.92 2.25 5.42
N ARG A 89 18.64 1.37 4.45
CA ARG A 89 18.12 0.02 4.73
C ARG A 89 19.02 -0.84 5.63
N PRO A 90 20.37 -0.77 5.56
CA PRO A 90 21.24 -1.49 6.47
C PRO A 90 21.18 -0.97 7.92
N TYR A 91 20.70 0.26 8.11
CA TYR A 91 20.80 1.00 9.35
C TYR A 91 19.44 1.18 10.04
N ALA A 92 18.34 1.14 9.29
CA ALA A 92 16.97 1.27 9.77
C ALA A 92 16.37 -0.07 10.22
N ALA A 93 15.72 -0.09 11.39
CA ALA A 93 14.91 -1.20 11.91
C ALA A 93 13.60 -1.38 11.15
N SER A 94 13.73 -1.74 9.87
CA SER A 94 12.66 -1.90 8.89
C SER A 94 11.97 -3.27 8.97
N SER A 95 11.08 -3.54 8.02
CA SER A 95 10.48 -4.87 7.79
C SER A 95 11.49 -6.03 7.70
N LEU A 96 12.74 -5.77 7.32
CA LEU A 96 13.82 -6.76 7.33
C LEU A 96 14.14 -7.27 8.75
N LEU A 97 14.07 -6.40 9.76
CA LEU A 97 14.30 -6.79 11.16
C LEU A 97 13.18 -7.71 11.67
N ALA A 98 11.92 -7.46 11.27
CA ALA A 98 10.80 -8.33 11.59
C ALA A 98 10.97 -9.74 11.00
N VAL A 99 11.48 -9.84 9.76
CA VAL A 99 11.79 -11.14 9.15
C VAL A 99 12.91 -11.85 9.90
N ALA A 100 13.99 -11.15 10.25
CA ALA A 100 15.07 -11.72 11.06
C ALA A 100 14.58 -12.19 12.44
N LEU A 101 13.74 -11.40 13.11
CA LEU A 101 13.10 -11.74 14.37
C LEU A 101 12.31 -13.05 14.25
N SER A 102 11.46 -13.18 13.22
CA SER A 102 10.67 -14.40 13.01
C SER A 102 11.53 -15.65 12.71
N ALA A 103 12.66 -15.47 12.02
CA ALA A 103 13.57 -16.57 11.69
C ALA A 103 14.36 -17.04 12.92
N VAL A 104 14.89 -16.09 13.70
CA VAL A 104 15.83 -16.35 14.81
C VAL A 104 15.11 -16.74 16.10
N PHE A 105 13.93 -16.14 16.35
CA PHE A 105 13.14 -16.34 17.58
C PHE A 105 11.83 -17.09 17.32
N SER A 106 11.78 -17.95 16.30
CA SER A 106 10.56 -18.68 15.88
C SER A 106 9.88 -19.50 16.99
N SER A 107 10.63 -20.12 17.91
CA SER A 107 10.07 -20.86 19.06
C SER A 107 9.51 -19.93 20.13
N ALA A 108 10.22 -18.84 20.42
CA ALA A 108 9.80 -17.83 21.39
C ALA A 108 8.52 -17.11 20.94
N LEU A 109 8.42 -16.78 19.65
CA LEU A 109 7.23 -16.14 19.04
C LEU A 109 5.97 -17.02 19.17
N ARG A 110 6.15 -18.35 19.15
CA ARG A 110 5.09 -19.35 19.38
C ARG A 110 4.81 -19.61 20.87
N GLY A 111 5.53 -18.97 21.79
CA GLY A 111 5.38 -19.23 23.22
C GLY A 111 5.84 -20.62 23.66
N VAL A 112 6.74 -21.28 22.91
CA VAL A 112 7.20 -22.65 23.22
C VAL A 112 8.57 -22.59 23.88
N CYS A 113 8.72 -23.14 25.09
CA CYS A 113 10.01 -23.35 25.76
C CYS A 113 10.09 -24.76 26.35
N ARG A 114 10.86 -25.67 25.74
CA ARG A 114 10.95 -27.06 26.24
C ARG A 114 11.77 -27.19 27.52
N ALA A 115 12.81 -26.37 27.66
CA ALA A 115 13.70 -26.42 28.82
C ALA A 115 12.99 -25.94 30.10
N ARG A 116 12.08 -24.99 29.95
CA ARG A 116 11.33 -24.34 31.03
C ARG A 116 9.89 -24.03 30.58
N PRO A 117 9.00 -25.03 30.50
CA PRO A 117 7.65 -24.91 29.93
C PRO A 117 6.72 -23.92 30.66
N GLU A 118 7.00 -23.65 31.92
CA GLU A 118 6.23 -22.77 32.79
C GLU A 118 6.45 -21.28 32.51
N LEU A 119 7.56 -20.92 31.85
CA LEU A 119 7.98 -19.53 31.70
C LEU A 119 7.25 -18.72 30.61
N PRO A 120 6.92 -19.27 29.41
CA PRO A 120 6.39 -18.45 28.31
C PRO A 120 5.07 -17.74 28.61
N GLY A 121 4.22 -18.31 29.46
CA GLY A 121 2.94 -17.72 29.84
C GLY A 121 3.04 -16.69 30.97
N GLN A 122 4.22 -16.42 31.50
CA GLN A 122 4.41 -15.48 32.61
C GLN A 122 4.84 -14.11 32.09
N PRO A 123 4.09 -13.04 32.38
CA PRO A 123 4.54 -11.68 32.17
C PRO A 123 5.85 -11.40 32.91
N ARG A 124 6.68 -10.53 32.32
CA ARG A 124 7.95 -10.09 32.89
C ARG A 124 8.13 -8.59 32.64
N PRO A 125 8.90 -7.88 33.48
CA PRO A 125 9.31 -6.52 33.17
C PRO A 125 10.18 -6.56 31.92
N LEU A 126 9.63 -6.13 30.79
CA LEU A 126 10.28 -6.09 29.50
C LEU A 126 10.56 -4.64 29.13
N ARG A 127 11.77 -4.43 28.63
CA ARG A 127 12.19 -3.17 28.02
C ARG A 127 12.79 -3.43 26.65
N ILE A 128 12.21 -2.87 25.61
CA ILE A 128 12.63 -3.05 24.23
C ILE A 128 13.12 -1.73 23.69
N GLU A 129 14.32 -1.70 23.11
CA GLU A 129 14.84 -0.51 22.44
C GLU A 129 15.09 -0.75 20.96
N ILE A 130 14.72 0.25 20.16
CA ILE A 130 14.98 0.30 18.72
C ILE A 130 15.52 1.69 18.40
N PRO A 131 16.86 1.84 18.23
CA PRO A 131 17.48 3.17 18.09
C PRO A 131 17.07 3.94 16.84
N ALA A 132 16.73 3.26 15.76
CA ALA A 132 16.43 3.85 14.46
C ALA A 132 15.25 3.13 13.79
N LEU A 133 14.03 3.46 14.19
CA LEU A 133 12.80 2.90 13.64
C LEU A 133 12.19 3.86 12.61
N PRO A 134 12.09 3.49 11.32
CA PRO A 134 11.32 4.28 10.37
C PRO A 134 9.84 4.28 10.80
N ALA A 135 9.28 5.48 11.02
CA ALA A 135 7.91 5.65 11.48
C ALA A 135 7.16 6.61 10.54
N ARG A 136 6.60 6.08 9.44
CA ARG A 136 5.76 6.87 8.54
C ARG A 136 4.42 7.20 9.19
N GLY A 137 4.35 8.35 9.83
CA GLY A 137 3.28 8.75 10.75
C GLY A 137 3.80 9.34 12.06
N GLY A 138 5.13 9.37 12.24
CA GLY A 138 5.80 9.99 13.38
C GLY A 138 5.58 9.25 14.70
N ALA A 139 6.06 9.87 15.78
CA ALA A 139 5.93 9.35 17.15
C ALA A 139 4.47 9.12 17.56
N ALA A 140 3.54 9.97 17.11
CA ALA A 140 2.12 9.84 17.39
C ALA A 140 1.54 8.51 16.88
N LEU A 141 1.95 8.05 15.69
CA LEU A 141 1.51 6.75 15.19
C LEU A 141 2.08 5.60 16.04
N VAL A 142 3.34 5.70 16.46
CA VAL A 142 3.96 4.68 17.33
C VAL A 142 3.18 4.55 18.64
N GLN A 143 2.78 5.67 19.24
CA GLN A 143 1.92 5.69 20.42
C GLN A 143 0.61 4.95 20.19
N ARG A 144 -0.12 5.27 19.11
CA ARG A 144 -1.43 4.64 18.81
C ARG A 144 -1.34 3.14 18.50
N LEU A 145 -0.18 2.67 18.05
CA LEU A 145 0.03 1.25 17.72
C LEU A 145 0.48 0.41 18.92
N PHE A 146 1.26 0.96 19.85
CA PHE A 146 1.81 0.17 20.96
C PHE A 146 1.10 0.43 22.29
N ALA A 147 0.61 1.64 22.57
CA ALA A 147 -0.03 1.93 23.86
C ALA A 147 -1.28 1.07 24.15
N PRO A 148 -2.18 0.80 23.18
CA PRO A 148 -3.34 -0.08 23.40
C PRO A 148 -2.98 -1.53 23.75
N LEU A 149 -1.73 -1.94 23.50
CA LEU A 149 -1.22 -3.28 23.76
C LEU A 149 -0.55 -3.41 25.13
N GLY A 150 -0.72 -2.41 26.01
CA GLY A 150 -0.14 -2.42 27.36
C GLY A 150 1.32 -1.94 27.44
N TRP A 151 1.81 -1.22 26.43
CA TRP A 151 3.14 -0.62 26.46
C TRP A 151 3.13 0.82 26.95
N THR A 152 4.05 1.14 27.85
CA THR A 152 4.55 2.51 28.00
C THR A 152 5.51 2.79 26.85
N VAL A 153 5.21 3.83 26.08
CA VAL A 153 5.90 4.14 24.82
C VAL A 153 6.66 5.45 24.95
N THR A 154 7.96 5.41 24.70
CA THR A 154 8.78 6.62 24.47
C THR A 154 9.26 6.59 23.02
N ALA A 155 8.90 7.60 22.23
CA ALA A 155 9.23 7.70 20.81
C ALA A 155 9.78 9.09 20.48
N ASP A 156 11.10 9.24 20.52
CA ASP A 156 11.76 10.52 20.25
C ASP A 156 12.13 10.63 18.77
N ALA A 157 11.81 11.76 18.14
CA ALA A 157 12.22 12.02 16.77
C ALA A 157 13.75 12.12 16.67
N VAL A 158 14.34 11.47 15.67
CA VAL A 158 15.78 11.55 15.42
C VAL A 158 16.02 12.72 14.46
N PRO A 159 16.85 13.72 14.80
CA PRO A 159 17.15 14.84 13.90
C PRO A 159 17.85 14.35 12.63
N LEU A 160 17.62 15.01 11.49
CA LEU A 160 18.29 14.66 10.22
C LEU A 160 19.81 14.81 10.32
N ASP A 161 20.28 15.93 10.88
CA ASP A 161 21.67 16.17 11.21
C ASP A 161 21.74 17.13 12.40
N THR A 162 22.46 16.74 13.46
CA THR A 162 22.60 17.54 14.69
C THR A 162 23.38 18.84 14.47
N ARG A 163 24.18 18.95 13.39
CA ARG A 163 24.91 20.17 13.01
C ARG A 163 24.09 21.12 12.15
N PHE A 164 22.98 20.64 11.56
CA PHE A 164 22.07 21.44 10.74
C PHE A 164 20.62 21.33 11.24
N PRO A 165 20.29 21.88 12.42
CA PRO A 165 18.96 21.75 13.03
C PRO A 165 17.81 22.26 12.15
N GLN A 166 18.10 23.23 11.27
CA GLN A 166 17.13 23.79 10.32
C GLN A 166 16.60 22.78 9.29
N TRP A 167 17.26 21.62 9.13
CA TRP A 167 16.75 20.53 8.29
C TRP A 167 15.59 19.78 8.96
N GLY A 168 15.42 19.95 10.28
CA GLY A 168 14.35 19.35 11.05
C GLY A 168 14.58 17.87 11.34
N ASP A 169 13.50 17.21 11.75
CA ASP A 169 13.51 15.81 12.14
C ASP A 169 13.53 14.87 10.94
N SER A 170 14.22 13.74 11.12
CA SER A 170 14.17 12.64 10.16
C SER A 170 12.85 11.87 10.30
N ARG A 171 12.62 10.94 9.37
CA ARG A 171 11.50 9.99 9.45
C ARG A 171 11.69 8.89 10.50
N TYR A 172 12.81 8.90 11.22
CA TYR A 172 13.16 7.89 12.22
C TYR A 172 12.80 8.36 13.61
N VAL A 173 12.38 7.41 14.43
CA VAL A 173 12.26 7.60 15.87
C VAL A 173 13.20 6.65 16.61
N ARG A 174 13.67 7.10 17.76
CA ARG A 174 14.23 6.23 18.80
C ARG A 174 13.06 5.73 19.63
N LEU A 175 12.83 4.43 19.60
CA LEU A 175 11.73 3.81 20.32
C LEU A 175 12.23 3.07 21.56
N VAL A 176 11.57 3.31 22.69
CA VAL A 176 11.64 2.49 23.90
C VAL A 176 10.22 2.03 24.26
N LEU A 177 10.04 0.73 24.45
CA LEU A 177 8.79 0.13 24.91
C LEU A 177 9.03 -0.55 26.26
N GLU A 178 8.20 -0.24 27.25
CA GLU A 178 8.29 -0.81 28.61
C GLU A 178 6.94 -1.37 29.03
N SER A 179 6.94 -2.59 29.59
CA SER A 179 5.73 -3.23 30.12
C SER A 179 6.10 -4.32 31.11
N ASP A 180 5.29 -4.49 32.14
CA ASP A 180 5.35 -5.57 33.13
C ASP A 180 4.25 -6.61 32.96
N THR A 181 3.26 -6.33 32.10
CA THR A 181 2.08 -7.17 31.85
C THR A 181 2.17 -8.02 30.60
N VAL A 182 3.09 -7.68 29.69
CA VAL A 182 3.25 -8.38 28.40
C VAL A 182 4.22 -9.56 28.52
N THR A 183 3.84 -10.71 27.96
CA THR A 183 4.73 -11.87 27.82
C THR A 183 5.76 -11.65 26.70
N LEU A 184 6.89 -12.37 26.75
CA LEU A 184 7.88 -12.28 25.67
C LEU A 184 7.32 -12.68 24.30
N ALA A 185 6.43 -13.68 24.26
CA ALA A 185 5.84 -14.16 23.02
C ALA A 185 4.94 -13.08 22.38
N GLU A 186 4.11 -12.41 23.18
CA GLU A 186 3.30 -11.27 22.74
C GLU A 186 4.18 -10.12 22.25
N ALA A 187 5.21 -9.75 23.01
CA ALA A 187 6.13 -8.70 22.61
C ALA A 187 6.77 -8.96 21.24
N LEU A 188 7.23 -10.19 20.99
CA LEU A 188 7.78 -10.59 19.70
C LEU A 188 6.73 -10.58 18.58
N ARG A 189 5.48 -10.97 18.86
CA ARG A 189 4.37 -10.91 17.89
C ARG A 189 3.98 -9.47 17.56
N HIS A 190 3.89 -8.59 18.55
CA HIS A 190 3.65 -7.16 18.37
C HIS A 190 4.70 -6.54 17.46
N LEU A 191 5.99 -6.75 17.75
CA LEU A 191 7.08 -6.27 16.90
C LEU A 191 7.04 -6.86 15.49
N TYR A 192 6.79 -8.16 15.36
CA TYR A 192 6.71 -8.84 14.06
C TYR A 192 5.63 -8.22 13.14
N VAL A 193 4.49 -7.83 13.70
CA VAL A 193 3.38 -7.22 12.95
C VAL A 193 3.57 -5.73 12.75
N LEU A 194 3.99 -4.99 13.79
CA LEU A 194 3.96 -3.53 13.80
C LEU A 194 5.19 -2.87 13.16
N LEU A 195 6.37 -3.50 13.19
CA LEU A 195 7.55 -2.92 12.52
C LEU A 195 7.32 -2.74 11.00
N PRO A 196 6.77 -3.71 10.25
CA PRO A 196 6.42 -3.48 8.85
C PRO A 196 5.31 -2.45 8.61
N VAL A 197 4.40 -2.24 9.58
CA VAL A 197 3.32 -1.24 9.51
C VAL A 197 3.87 0.18 9.64
N LEU A 198 4.88 0.37 10.51
CA LEU A 198 5.57 1.64 10.70
C LEU A 198 6.51 1.99 9.54
N ASP A 199 7.18 0.98 8.98
CA ASP A 199 8.05 1.11 7.80
C ASP A 199 7.25 1.56 6.55
N ASP A 200 6.03 1.04 6.37
CA ASP A 200 5.13 1.29 5.23
C ASP A 200 5.85 1.17 3.86
N ALA A 201 6.85 0.29 3.80
CA ALA A 201 7.76 0.11 2.68
C ALA A 201 8.17 -1.36 2.53
N LYS A 202 7.21 -2.30 2.50
CA LYS A 202 7.53 -3.73 2.34
C LYS A 202 8.30 -3.98 1.03
N HIS A 203 9.48 -4.58 1.16
CA HIS A 203 10.42 -4.84 0.06
C HIS A 203 10.27 -6.22 -0.61
N TYR A 204 9.27 -7.01 -0.21
CA TYR A 204 8.96 -8.33 -0.77
C TYR A 204 7.52 -8.39 -1.30
N TRP A 205 7.23 -9.35 -2.18
CA TRP A 205 5.90 -9.54 -2.73
C TRP A 205 4.99 -10.16 -1.67
N VAL A 206 3.91 -9.48 -1.29
CA VAL A 206 2.90 -10.01 -0.35
C VAL A 206 2.07 -11.07 -1.09
N ALA A 207 2.18 -12.32 -0.67
CA ALA A 207 1.41 -13.45 -1.17
C ALA A 207 0.19 -13.73 -0.26
N PRO A 208 -0.81 -14.51 -0.72
CA PRO A 208 -2.02 -14.77 0.05
C PRO A 208 -1.79 -15.39 1.44
N ASP A 209 -0.71 -16.16 1.61
CA ASP A 209 -0.28 -16.74 2.89
C ASP A 209 0.13 -15.69 3.93
N GLU A 210 0.42 -14.45 3.52
CA GLU A 210 0.68 -13.35 4.45
C GLU A 210 -0.56 -12.97 5.27
N VAL A 211 -1.77 -13.26 4.77
CA VAL A 211 -3.02 -13.10 5.54
C VAL A 211 -3.01 -14.08 6.72
N ASP A 212 -2.74 -15.36 6.47
CA ASP A 212 -2.73 -16.37 7.52
C ASP A 212 -1.61 -16.13 8.55
N LYS A 213 -0.45 -15.61 8.10
CA LYS A 213 0.63 -15.17 9.00
C LYS A 213 0.23 -13.99 9.86
N LEU A 214 -0.47 -13.01 9.29
CA LEU A 214 -0.97 -11.85 10.05
C LEU A 214 -1.98 -12.31 11.10
N LEU A 215 -2.94 -13.16 10.74
CA LEU A 215 -3.95 -13.66 11.67
C LEU A 215 -3.32 -14.45 12.82
N ARG A 216 -2.37 -15.35 12.53
CA ARG A 216 -1.66 -16.12 13.56
C ARG A 216 -0.81 -15.24 14.48
N ALA A 217 -0.15 -14.21 13.94
CA ALA A 217 0.64 -13.29 14.76
C ALA A 217 -0.24 -12.26 15.50
N GLY A 218 -1.44 -11.98 14.97
CA GLY A 218 -2.44 -11.08 15.52
C GLY A 218 -3.39 -11.73 16.53
N GLU A 219 -3.33 -13.05 16.70
CA GLU A 219 -4.19 -13.81 17.60
C GLU A 219 -4.12 -13.26 19.03
N GLY A 220 -5.30 -13.05 19.64
CA GLY A 220 -5.46 -12.54 21.00
C GLY A 220 -5.36 -11.01 21.17
N TRP A 221 -5.02 -10.24 20.14
CA TRP A 221 -4.89 -8.78 20.29
C TRP A 221 -5.35 -7.96 19.07
N LEU A 222 -5.10 -8.45 17.85
CA LEU A 222 -5.39 -7.70 16.63
C LEU A 222 -6.89 -7.46 16.40
N PRO A 223 -7.81 -8.41 16.68
CA PRO A 223 -9.25 -8.17 16.53
C PRO A 223 -9.78 -7.00 17.38
N ALA A 224 -9.24 -6.81 18.58
CA ALA A 224 -9.66 -5.77 19.52
C ALA A 224 -8.85 -4.45 19.38
N HIS A 225 -7.82 -4.42 18.53
CA HIS A 225 -6.93 -3.27 18.43
C HIS A 225 -7.63 -2.06 17.77
N PRO A 226 -7.59 -0.84 18.32
CA PRO A 226 -8.30 0.32 17.76
C PRO A 226 -7.81 0.69 16.34
N GLU A 227 -6.54 0.45 16.06
CA GLU A 227 -5.92 0.65 14.74
C GLU A 227 -5.93 -0.61 13.85
N GLN A 228 -6.75 -1.63 14.13
CA GLN A 228 -6.81 -2.90 13.37
C GLN A 228 -6.88 -2.67 11.86
N HIS A 229 -7.70 -1.71 11.42
CA HIS A 229 -7.85 -1.37 10.00
C HIS A 229 -6.52 -0.89 9.38
N LEU A 230 -5.85 0.05 10.07
CA LEU A 230 -4.58 0.60 9.62
C LEU A 230 -3.48 -0.48 9.59
N ILE A 231 -3.41 -1.29 10.64
CA ILE A 231 -2.45 -2.40 10.76
C ILE A 231 -2.63 -3.38 9.60
N THR A 232 -3.85 -3.86 9.38
CA THR A 232 -4.17 -4.84 8.32
C THR A 232 -3.87 -4.27 6.94
N SER A 233 -4.24 -3.01 6.70
CA SER A 233 -4.02 -2.31 5.43
C SER A 233 -2.52 -2.18 5.12
N ARG A 234 -1.73 -1.63 6.04
CA ARG A 234 -0.28 -1.44 5.82
C ARG A 234 0.49 -2.75 5.81
N TYR A 235 0.15 -3.69 6.68
CA TYR A 235 0.80 -5.01 6.70
C TYR A 235 0.62 -5.73 5.36
N LEU A 236 -0.55 -5.67 4.74
CA LEU A 236 -0.81 -6.32 3.45
C LEU A 236 -0.46 -5.43 2.25
N SER A 237 0.37 -4.40 2.45
CA SER A 237 0.79 -3.45 1.40
C SER A 237 -0.39 -2.84 0.64
N ARG A 238 -1.49 -2.56 1.35
CA ARG A 238 -2.73 -1.98 0.84
C ARG A 238 -3.38 -2.81 -0.29
N ARG A 239 -3.12 -4.12 -0.32
CA ARG A 239 -3.78 -5.04 -1.27
C ARG A 239 -5.21 -5.32 -0.83
N TRP A 240 -6.14 -4.56 -1.40
CA TRP A 240 -7.56 -4.57 -1.05
C TRP A 240 -8.18 -5.96 -0.89
N SER A 241 -7.93 -6.91 -1.80
CA SER A 241 -8.49 -8.27 -1.71
C SER A 241 -8.02 -9.04 -0.46
N LEU A 242 -6.75 -8.89 -0.09
CA LEU A 242 -6.16 -9.53 1.09
C LEU A 242 -6.58 -8.79 2.36
N THR A 243 -6.62 -7.46 2.32
CA THR A 243 -7.09 -6.64 3.44
C THR A 243 -8.54 -6.96 3.80
N ARG A 244 -9.42 -7.09 2.79
CA ARG A 244 -10.83 -7.45 3.00
C ARG A 244 -10.96 -8.85 3.61
N GLN A 245 -10.27 -9.84 3.03
CA GLN A 245 -10.27 -11.21 3.55
C GLN A 245 -9.77 -11.31 5.00
N ALA A 246 -8.70 -10.57 5.34
CA ALA A 246 -8.19 -10.52 6.70
C ALA A 246 -9.20 -9.87 7.66
N ARG A 247 -9.85 -8.77 7.24
CA ARG A 247 -10.86 -8.06 8.06
C ARG A 247 -12.08 -8.92 8.33
N GLU A 248 -12.64 -9.58 7.31
CA GLU A 248 -13.79 -10.47 7.47
C GLU A 248 -13.50 -11.55 8.53
N ARG A 249 -12.31 -12.15 8.49
CA ARG A 249 -11.89 -13.17 9.47
C ARG A 249 -11.64 -12.59 10.87
N LEU A 250 -11.06 -11.40 10.98
CA LEU A 250 -10.84 -10.75 12.27
C LEU A 250 -12.16 -10.31 12.93
N GLU A 251 -13.13 -9.82 12.16
CA GLU A 251 -14.47 -9.53 12.68
C GLU A 251 -15.18 -10.80 13.17
N LEU A 252 -15.09 -11.90 12.41
CA LEU A 252 -15.62 -13.19 12.86
C LEU A 252 -14.96 -13.65 14.18
N ALA A 253 -13.65 -13.47 14.33
CA ALA A 253 -12.94 -13.79 15.58
C ALA A 253 -13.39 -12.88 16.73
N ARG A 254 -13.54 -11.58 16.50
CA ARG A 254 -14.02 -10.60 17.50
C ARG A 254 -15.43 -10.92 17.96
N LEU A 255 -16.32 -11.30 17.04
CA LEU A 255 -17.70 -11.69 17.35
C LEU A 255 -17.76 -13.01 18.11
N ALA A 256 -16.93 -13.99 17.73
CA ALA A 256 -16.83 -15.26 18.47
C ALA A 256 -16.32 -15.06 19.91
N GLU A 257 -15.35 -14.16 20.12
CA GLU A 257 -14.87 -13.78 21.46
C GLU A 257 -15.94 -13.04 22.29
N SER A 258 -16.86 -12.29 21.65
CA SER A 258 -17.97 -11.64 22.35
C SER A 258 -19.16 -12.58 22.63
N ASP A 259 -19.42 -13.54 21.75
CA ASP A 259 -20.53 -14.51 21.92
C ASP A 259 -20.22 -15.56 22.99
N ASP A 260 -18.93 -15.82 23.28
CA ASP A 260 -18.51 -16.63 24.45
C ASP A 260 -18.73 -15.92 25.80
N SER A 261 -19.31 -14.71 25.78
CA SER A 261 -19.62 -13.90 26.96
C SER A 261 -21.11 -13.53 27.10
N ALA A 262 -22.04 -14.44 26.80
CA ALA A 262 -23.43 -14.35 27.28
C ALA A 262 -24.20 -15.67 27.10
N VAL A 263 -23.99 -16.64 27.99
CA VAL A 263 -24.96 -17.73 28.20
C VAL A 263 -25.24 -17.90 29.69
N GLU A 264 -25.54 -16.80 30.39
CA GLU A 264 -26.42 -16.83 31.56
C GLU A 264 -27.24 -15.52 31.58
N GLU A 265 -28.55 -15.66 31.76
CA GLU A 265 -29.57 -14.61 31.91
C GLU A 265 -30.04 -13.88 30.63
N ILE A 266 -30.92 -14.54 29.88
CA ILE A 266 -32.19 -13.90 29.52
C ILE A 266 -33.31 -14.90 29.82
N ASP A 267 -33.86 -14.82 31.03
CA ASP A 267 -35.12 -15.46 31.41
C ASP A 267 -36.24 -14.40 31.42
N ASN A 268 -37.28 -14.66 30.61
CA ASN A 268 -38.68 -14.25 30.68
C ASN A 268 -39.11 -12.80 30.98
N ALA A 269 -40.01 -12.27 30.13
CA ALA A 269 -41.30 -11.70 30.58
C ALA A 269 -42.37 -11.52 29.45
N VAL A 270 -43.58 -12.06 29.71
CA VAL A 270 -44.96 -11.60 29.31
C VAL A 270 -45.41 -11.73 27.84
N ALA A 271 -46.60 -12.23 27.46
CA ALA A 271 -47.72 -12.94 28.09
C ALA A 271 -48.55 -13.63 26.99
N ALA A 272 -49.28 -14.68 27.38
CA ALA A 272 -50.38 -15.26 26.62
C ALA A 272 -51.62 -14.36 26.68
N ASP A 273 -52.35 -14.27 25.57
CA ASP A 273 -53.80 -14.12 25.60
C ASP A 273 -54.43 -14.95 24.47
N THR A 274 -55.61 -15.42 24.81
CA THR A 274 -56.43 -16.48 24.23
C THR A 274 -57.02 -16.13 22.87
N ASP A 275 -57.29 -17.13 22.02
CA ASP A 275 -58.67 -17.56 21.75
C ASP A 275 -58.77 -18.58 20.59
N THR A 276 -59.25 -19.77 20.97
CA THR A 276 -60.54 -20.30 20.50
C THR A 276 -60.58 -21.22 19.27
N GLU A 277 -61.02 -22.45 19.60
CA GLU A 277 -61.92 -23.36 18.89
C GLU A 277 -61.37 -24.62 18.18
N PRO A 278 -62.16 -25.71 18.16
CA PRO A 278 -61.73 -27.04 18.59
C PRO A 278 -62.16 -28.08 17.52
N PRO A 279 -62.55 -29.30 17.86
CA PRO A 279 -61.86 -30.35 18.60
C PRO A 279 -61.63 -31.60 17.73
N THR A 280 -60.79 -32.50 18.27
CA THR A 280 -60.88 -33.98 18.23
C THR A 280 -61.04 -34.67 16.86
N ASP A 281 -60.28 -35.71 16.53
CA ASP A 281 -60.33 -36.95 17.28
C ASP A 281 -59.27 -37.95 16.78
N THR A 282 -58.87 -38.81 17.73
CA THR A 282 -58.38 -40.19 17.63
C THR A 282 -57.31 -40.63 16.63
N GLY A 283 -56.38 -41.41 17.19
CA GLY A 283 -56.11 -42.74 16.64
C GLY A 283 -54.68 -42.97 16.19
N THR A 284 -53.80 -43.29 17.14
CA THR A 284 -53.16 -44.61 17.30
C THR A 284 -52.27 -45.11 16.16
N GLY A 285 -51.03 -45.39 16.52
CA GLY A 285 -50.50 -46.75 16.30
C GLY A 285 -49.39 -46.88 15.27
N THR A 286 -48.16 -47.01 15.79
CA THR A 286 -47.23 -48.13 15.57
C THR A 286 -46.97 -48.63 14.13
N GLY A 287 -45.69 -48.79 13.78
CA GLY A 287 -45.31 -49.92 12.92
C GLY A 287 -44.02 -49.76 12.14
N VAL A 288 -42.98 -50.44 12.63
CA VAL A 288 -41.68 -50.75 12.05
C VAL A 288 -41.76 -51.56 10.73
N GLY A 289 -40.72 -51.47 9.89
CA GLY A 289 -40.28 -52.52 8.93
C GLY A 289 -40.11 -51.99 7.51
N ASP A 290 -38.90 -51.74 7.02
CA ASP A 290 -37.87 -52.68 6.47
C ASP A 290 -38.29 -53.36 5.14
N GLY A 291 -37.34 -53.49 4.21
CA GLY A 291 -37.55 -54.17 2.91
C GLY A 291 -37.17 -53.33 1.67
N THR A 292 -35.92 -53.23 1.22
CA THR A 292 -35.13 -54.19 0.41
C THR A 292 -35.34 -54.07 -1.12
N GLU A 293 -34.20 -53.91 -1.80
CA GLU A 293 -33.80 -54.44 -3.13
C GLU A 293 -34.08 -53.74 -4.48
N ALA A 294 -32.96 -53.66 -5.21
CA ALA A 294 -32.72 -54.06 -6.60
C ALA A 294 -32.87 -53.05 -7.75
N GLY A 295 -31.70 -52.72 -8.32
CA GLY A 295 -31.39 -53.16 -9.70
C GLY A 295 -31.52 -52.12 -10.82
N PRO A 296 -30.79 -52.31 -11.94
CA PRO A 296 -29.98 -51.25 -12.56
C PRO A 296 -30.51 -50.75 -13.92
N GLY A 297 -30.05 -49.58 -14.38
CA GLY A 297 -30.38 -49.10 -15.73
C GLY A 297 -29.61 -47.86 -16.15
N THR A 298 -28.76 -48.04 -17.17
CA THR A 298 -27.98 -47.05 -17.91
C THR A 298 -28.85 -46.15 -18.80
N GLY A 299 -28.46 -44.89 -18.99
CA GLY A 299 -28.97 -44.05 -20.09
C GLY A 299 -28.52 -42.60 -19.98
N ALA A 300 -27.90 -42.09 -21.05
CA ALA A 300 -27.31 -40.76 -21.14
C ALA A 300 -28.32 -39.65 -21.52
N ASP A 301 -27.87 -38.42 -21.31
CA ASP A 301 -28.11 -37.21 -22.11
C ASP A 301 -29.07 -36.12 -21.59
N GLY A 302 -28.65 -34.85 -21.73
CA GLY A 302 -29.47 -33.63 -21.71
C GLY A 302 -29.62 -32.86 -20.38
N GLY A 303 -29.08 -31.63 -20.29
CA GLY A 303 -29.45 -30.63 -19.27
C GLY A 303 -30.91 -30.14 -19.43
N PRO A 304 -31.46 -29.19 -18.62
CA PRO A 304 -30.82 -28.16 -17.79
C PRO A 304 -31.32 -28.13 -16.32
N GLY A 305 -30.63 -27.39 -15.44
CA GLY A 305 -31.05 -27.20 -14.04
C GLY A 305 -31.19 -25.72 -13.68
N ALA A 306 -32.41 -25.21 -13.82
CA ALA A 306 -33.03 -24.11 -13.08
C ALA A 306 -34.04 -24.80 -12.13
N ASP A 307 -34.42 -24.39 -10.92
CA ASP A 307 -34.07 -23.34 -9.97
C ASP A 307 -34.68 -23.85 -8.63
N THR A 308 -34.15 -23.43 -7.48
CA THR A 308 -35.03 -23.18 -6.32
C THR A 308 -34.41 -22.11 -5.44
N GLU A 309 -34.91 -20.89 -5.63
CA GLU A 309 -34.70 -19.70 -4.80
C GLU A 309 -35.28 -19.91 -3.39
N THR A 310 -34.73 -19.25 -2.37
CA THR A 310 -35.35 -18.08 -1.70
C THR A 310 -34.33 -17.52 -0.67
N GLY A 311 -34.08 -16.22 -0.49
CA GLY A 311 -34.71 -15.04 -1.07
C GLY A 311 -33.86 -13.75 -0.96
N ALA A 312 -34.06 -12.91 -1.98
CA ALA A 312 -34.06 -11.44 -2.04
C ALA A 312 -32.97 -10.60 -1.33
N GLY A 313 -31.99 -10.19 -2.14
CA GLY A 313 -31.23 -8.94 -2.00
C GLY A 313 -30.58 -8.60 -3.34
N THR A 314 -31.32 -7.96 -4.23
CA THR A 314 -30.85 -7.51 -5.55
C THR A 314 -29.80 -6.40 -5.39
N GLY A 315 -28.52 -6.76 -5.43
CA GLY A 315 -27.43 -5.82 -5.67
C GLY A 315 -26.78 -6.11 -7.02
N GLU A 316 -27.10 -5.32 -8.04
CA GLU A 316 -26.32 -5.30 -9.28
C GLU A 316 -24.84 -5.09 -8.93
N ARG A 317 -23.96 -5.98 -9.37
CA ARG A 317 -22.51 -5.75 -9.21
C ARG A 317 -22.12 -4.55 -10.07
N SER A 318 -22.02 -3.38 -9.45
CA SER A 318 -21.62 -2.15 -10.14
C SER A 318 -20.23 -2.29 -10.76
N VAL A 319 -20.07 -1.80 -11.98
CA VAL A 319 -18.79 -1.81 -12.72
C VAL A 319 -17.75 -1.05 -11.89
N PRO A 320 -16.52 -1.58 -11.67
CA PRO A 320 -15.51 -0.89 -10.87
C PRO A 320 -15.18 0.50 -11.43
N LEU A 321 -15.02 1.50 -10.56
CA LEU A 321 -14.76 2.90 -10.96
C LEU A 321 -13.56 3.05 -11.90
N ALA A 322 -12.49 2.27 -11.70
CA ALA A 322 -11.32 2.28 -12.58
C ALA A 322 -11.65 1.82 -14.02
N VAL A 323 -12.63 0.94 -14.19
CA VAL A 323 -13.13 0.51 -15.51
C VAL A 323 -13.94 1.64 -16.13
N GLN A 324 -14.88 2.23 -15.39
CA GLN A 324 -15.70 3.35 -15.84
C GLN A 324 -14.83 4.54 -16.28
N ARG A 325 -13.79 4.87 -15.51
CA ARG A 325 -12.81 5.91 -15.85
C ARG A 325 -12.09 5.63 -17.15
N ARG A 326 -11.61 4.41 -17.33
CA ARG A 326 -10.92 4.02 -18.58
C ARG A 326 -11.87 4.08 -19.77
N GLU A 327 -13.12 3.66 -19.61
CA GLU A 327 -14.14 3.75 -20.67
C GLU A 327 -14.44 5.22 -21.03
N ALA A 328 -14.59 6.10 -20.04
CA ALA A 328 -14.76 7.53 -20.27
C ALA A 328 -13.57 8.15 -21.01
N ILE A 329 -12.33 7.81 -20.62
CA ILE A 329 -11.11 8.26 -21.31
C ILE A 329 -11.12 7.80 -22.77
N LEU A 330 -11.43 6.53 -23.04
CA LEU A 330 -11.47 5.99 -24.39
C LEU A 330 -12.55 6.66 -25.25
N ALA A 331 -13.71 6.97 -24.66
CA ALA A 331 -14.79 7.68 -25.34
C ALA A 331 -14.37 9.10 -25.75
N GLU A 332 -13.73 9.85 -24.86
CA GLU A 332 -13.25 11.20 -25.16
C GLU A 332 -12.08 11.20 -26.17
N LEU A 333 -11.15 10.24 -26.08
CA LEU A 333 -10.09 10.07 -27.08
C LEU A 333 -10.66 9.73 -28.47
N ALA A 334 -11.71 8.90 -28.52
CA ALA A 334 -12.41 8.57 -29.75
C ALA A 334 -13.13 9.79 -30.34
N ALA A 335 -13.84 10.56 -29.51
CA ALA A 335 -14.54 11.78 -29.93
C ALA A 335 -13.55 12.86 -30.43
N ALA A 336 -12.37 12.95 -29.83
CA ALA A 336 -11.30 13.85 -30.27
C ALA A 336 -10.59 13.41 -31.57
N GLY A 337 -10.91 12.23 -32.09
CA GLY A 337 -10.26 11.65 -33.28
C GLY A 337 -8.76 11.47 -33.10
N ALA A 338 -8.31 11.10 -31.90
CA ALA A 338 -6.89 10.94 -31.60
C ALA A 338 -6.35 9.60 -32.14
N ALA A 339 -5.24 9.65 -32.89
CA ALA A 339 -4.54 8.46 -33.37
C ALA A 339 -3.21 8.26 -32.66
N ARG A 340 -2.51 9.35 -32.34
CA ARG A 340 -1.23 9.37 -31.62
C ARG A 340 -1.47 9.84 -30.19
N VAL A 341 -1.32 8.94 -29.21
CA VAL A 341 -1.73 9.18 -27.82
C VAL A 341 -0.56 9.02 -26.85
N LEU A 342 -0.41 9.99 -25.95
CA LEU A 342 0.46 9.92 -24.78
C LEU A 342 -0.35 9.47 -23.56
N ASP A 343 0.11 8.43 -22.88
CA ASP A 343 -0.37 8.04 -21.54
C ASP A 343 0.70 8.49 -20.52
N LEU A 344 0.49 9.66 -19.93
CA LEU A 344 1.44 10.35 -19.05
C LEU A 344 1.16 9.94 -17.60
N GLY A 345 2.07 9.20 -16.97
CA GLY A 345 1.79 8.48 -15.72
C GLY A 345 1.10 7.14 -15.98
N CYS A 346 1.53 6.41 -17.01
CA CYS A 346 0.85 5.20 -17.48
C CYS A 346 0.83 4.03 -16.46
N GLY A 347 1.61 4.12 -15.40
CA GLY A 347 1.70 3.13 -14.33
C GLY A 347 2.01 1.75 -14.88
N GLN A 348 1.12 0.80 -14.59
CA GLN A 348 1.25 -0.59 -15.03
C GLN A 348 0.65 -0.84 -16.44
N GLY A 349 0.40 0.22 -17.22
CA GLY A 349 0.00 0.15 -18.62
C GLY A 349 -1.44 -0.31 -18.87
N GLN A 350 -2.38 -0.05 -17.95
CA GLN A 350 -3.79 -0.47 -18.14
C GLN A 350 -4.48 0.27 -19.28
N LEU A 351 -4.25 1.58 -19.41
CA LEU A 351 -4.81 2.37 -20.50
C LEU A 351 -4.10 2.02 -21.82
N VAL A 352 -2.76 1.95 -21.84
CA VAL A 352 -1.98 1.45 -23.00
C VAL A 352 -2.53 0.12 -23.52
N GLN A 353 -2.82 -0.84 -22.64
CA GLN A 353 -3.37 -2.13 -23.02
C GLN A 353 -4.74 -2.02 -23.68
N ALA A 354 -5.59 -1.10 -23.22
CA ALA A 354 -6.90 -0.88 -23.80
C ALA A 354 -6.82 -0.16 -25.16
N LEU A 355 -5.96 0.85 -25.28
CA LEU A 355 -5.68 1.55 -26.54
C LEU A 355 -5.17 0.59 -27.62
N LEU A 356 -4.29 -0.36 -27.26
CA LEU A 356 -3.76 -1.33 -28.21
C LEU A 356 -4.81 -2.24 -28.87
N LYS A 357 -5.96 -2.45 -28.21
CA LYS A 357 -7.07 -3.26 -28.74
C LYS A 357 -7.79 -2.58 -29.90
N ASP A 358 -7.68 -1.26 -30.00
CA ASP A 358 -8.35 -0.47 -31.01
C ASP A 358 -7.36 -0.01 -32.07
N VAL A 359 -7.62 -0.35 -33.33
CA VAL A 359 -6.72 -0.07 -34.46
C VAL A 359 -6.62 1.41 -34.82
N ARG A 360 -7.53 2.27 -34.31
CA ARG A 360 -7.52 3.72 -34.52
C ARG A 360 -6.26 4.38 -33.94
N TYR A 361 -5.71 3.82 -32.86
CA TYR A 361 -4.52 4.36 -32.21
C TYR A 361 -3.25 3.84 -32.88
N THR A 362 -2.66 4.62 -33.76
CA THR A 362 -1.51 4.23 -34.58
C THR A 362 -0.17 4.38 -33.84
N GLU A 363 -0.11 5.23 -32.83
CA GLU A 363 1.08 5.40 -31.99
C GLU A 363 0.68 5.67 -30.53
N ILE A 364 1.17 4.88 -29.60
CA ILE A 364 0.87 4.94 -28.18
C ILE A 364 2.19 5.02 -27.42
N VAL A 365 2.38 6.09 -26.65
CA VAL A 365 3.55 6.23 -25.78
C VAL A 365 3.11 6.29 -24.33
N GLY A 366 3.45 5.25 -23.56
CA GLY A 366 3.30 5.25 -22.11
C GLY A 366 4.54 5.83 -21.44
N VAL A 367 4.39 6.90 -20.67
CA VAL A 367 5.46 7.54 -19.91
C VAL A 367 5.20 7.34 -18.42
N ASP A 368 6.21 6.93 -17.66
CA ASP A 368 6.11 6.88 -16.20
C ASP A 368 7.48 7.14 -15.56
N VAL A 369 7.49 7.75 -14.38
CA VAL A 369 8.74 7.97 -13.61
C VAL A 369 9.24 6.66 -13.00
N SER A 370 8.34 5.71 -12.77
CA SER A 370 8.60 4.41 -12.16
C SER A 370 8.96 3.36 -13.21
N VAL A 371 10.26 3.07 -13.33
CA VAL A 371 10.76 1.93 -14.13
C VAL A 371 10.13 0.60 -13.71
N ARG A 372 9.80 0.45 -12.41
CA ARG A 372 9.09 -0.73 -11.89
C ARG A 372 7.70 -0.84 -12.53
N ALA A 373 6.96 0.26 -12.62
CA ALA A 373 5.64 0.28 -13.23
C ALA A 373 5.73 -0.03 -14.73
N LEU A 374 6.69 0.56 -15.44
CA LEU A 374 6.97 0.27 -16.85
C LEU A 374 7.38 -1.18 -17.10
N THR A 375 8.15 -1.79 -16.20
CA THR A 375 8.51 -3.23 -16.30
C THR A 375 7.28 -4.12 -16.14
N ILE A 376 6.37 -3.76 -15.21
CA ILE A 376 5.10 -4.47 -15.04
C ILE A 376 4.22 -4.26 -16.28
N ALA A 377 4.16 -3.04 -16.81
CA ALA A 377 3.44 -2.73 -18.05
C ALA A 377 3.96 -3.57 -19.22
N ALA A 378 5.27 -3.59 -19.46
CA ALA A 378 5.89 -4.38 -20.52
C ALA A 378 5.51 -5.87 -20.43
N ARG A 379 5.55 -6.45 -19.22
CA ARG A 379 5.15 -7.85 -18.98
C ARG A 379 3.65 -8.07 -19.19
N ARG A 380 2.80 -7.14 -18.72
CA ARG A 380 1.34 -7.21 -18.89
C ARG A 380 0.93 -7.13 -20.36
N LEU A 381 1.58 -6.24 -21.10
CA LEU A 381 1.41 -6.06 -22.53
C LEU A 381 1.99 -7.22 -23.34
N ARG A 382 2.90 -8.01 -22.73
CA ARG A 382 3.65 -9.09 -23.37
C ARG A 382 4.44 -8.60 -24.58
N LEU A 383 5.15 -7.46 -24.44
CA LEU A 383 5.89 -6.83 -25.54
C LEU A 383 6.83 -7.80 -26.27
N ASP A 384 7.54 -8.68 -25.53
CA ASP A 384 8.46 -9.67 -26.10
C ASP A 384 7.78 -10.76 -26.97
N ARG A 385 6.46 -10.93 -26.83
CA ARG A 385 5.65 -11.91 -27.57
C ARG A 385 4.59 -11.23 -28.45
N MET A 386 4.62 -9.90 -28.54
CA MET A 386 3.65 -9.12 -29.27
C MET A 386 3.98 -9.20 -30.76
N GLY A 387 2.96 -9.38 -31.61
CA GLY A 387 3.17 -9.38 -33.06
C GLY A 387 3.71 -8.03 -33.54
N GLU A 388 4.56 -8.03 -34.58
CA GLU A 388 5.28 -6.85 -35.07
C GLU A 388 4.36 -5.64 -35.32
N ARG A 389 3.17 -5.86 -35.88
CA ARG A 389 2.17 -4.80 -36.14
C ARG A 389 1.66 -4.10 -34.88
N GLN A 390 1.50 -4.83 -33.77
CA GLN A 390 1.10 -4.23 -32.50
C GLN A 390 2.30 -3.63 -31.77
N ALA A 391 3.45 -4.29 -31.82
CA ALA A 391 4.69 -3.82 -31.18
C ALA A 391 5.13 -2.47 -31.76
N ALA A 392 5.00 -2.26 -33.08
CA ALA A 392 5.33 -1.01 -33.75
C ALA A 392 4.47 0.19 -33.29
N ARG A 393 3.29 -0.06 -32.71
CA ARG A 393 2.35 0.97 -32.26
C ARG A 393 2.60 1.42 -30.82
N VAL A 394 3.42 0.73 -30.03
CA VAL A 394 3.57 1.01 -28.60
C VAL A 394 5.02 1.24 -28.21
N THR A 395 5.27 2.32 -27.47
CA THR A 395 6.55 2.57 -26.81
C THR A 395 6.31 2.87 -25.33
N LEU A 396 7.10 2.25 -24.46
CA LEU A 396 7.15 2.60 -23.04
C LEU A 396 8.43 3.39 -22.77
N ARG A 397 8.32 4.55 -22.10
CA ARG A 397 9.45 5.43 -21.81
C ARG A 397 9.47 5.81 -20.34
N GLN A 398 10.67 5.81 -19.76
CA GLN A 398 10.88 6.43 -18.46
C GLN A 398 10.96 7.94 -18.64
N GLY A 399 10.14 8.67 -17.91
CA GLY A 399 10.12 10.13 -17.97
C GLY A 399 9.43 10.74 -16.77
N SER A 400 9.73 12.00 -16.49
CA SER A 400 9.10 12.76 -15.42
C SER A 400 8.32 13.93 -16.03
N LEU A 401 7.08 14.09 -15.56
CA LEU A 401 6.15 15.07 -16.12
C LEU A 401 6.42 16.50 -15.68
N VAL A 402 7.43 16.73 -14.83
CA VAL A 402 7.86 18.08 -14.40
C VAL A 402 9.06 18.60 -15.20
N TYR A 403 9.54 17.82 -16.17
CA TYR A 403 10.58 18.23 -17.10
C TYR A 403 10.05 18.24 -18.53
N THR A 404 10.51 19.19 -19.33
CA THR A 404 10.15 19.25 -20.75
C THR A 404 10.87 18.17 -21.54
N ASP A 405 10.13 17.39 -22.32
CA ASP A 405 10.68 16.43 -23.27
C ASP A 405 10.22 16.78 -24.69
N LYS A 406 11.20 17.13 -25.55
CA LYS A 406 10.94 17.49 -26.95
C LYS A 406 10.33 16.33 -27.74
N GLN A 407 10.54 15.08 -27.31
CA GLN A 407 10.01 13.89 -27.97
C GLN A 407 8.51 13.68 -27.73
N LEU A 408 7.88 14.45 -26.82
CA LEU A 408 6.44 14.40 -26.55
C LEU A 408 5.63 15.40 -27.39
N LYS A 409 6.27 16.12 -28.31
CA LYS A 409 5.59 17.05 -29.22
C LYS A 409 4.88 16.33 -30.37
N GLY A 410 3.77 16.91 -30.83
CA GLY A 410 3.09 16.49 -32.07
C GLY A 410 2.16 15.28 -31.91
N TYR A 411 1.82 14.90 -30.68
CA TYR A 411 0.78 13.90 -30.40
C TYR A 411 -0.61 14.55 -30.45
N ASP A 412 -1.62 13.77 -30.85
CA ASP A 412 -3.00 14.25 -30.95
C ASP A 412 -3.60 14.46 -29.57
N ALA A 413 -3.32 13.54 -28.64
CA ALA A 413 -3.83 13.60 -27.29
C ALA A 413 -2.81 13.19 -26.24
N ALA A 414 -2.94 13.75 -25.03
CA ALA A 414 -2.28 13.26 -23.82
C ALA A 414 -3.30 12.97 -22.73
N VAL A 415 -3.06 11.93 -21.94
CA VAL A 415 -3.89 11.53 -20.81
C VAL A 415 -3.07 11.56 -19.54
N LEU A 416 -3.59 12.26 -18.52
CA LEU A 416 -3.12 12.25 -17.14
C LEU A 416 -4.20 11.61 -16.28
N SER A 417 -4.20 10.28 -16.22
CA SER A 417 -5.21 9.52 -15.49
C SER A 417 -4.76 9.25 -14.07
N GLU A 418 -5.13 10.13 -13.14
CA GLU A 418 -4.82 10.02 -11.71
C GLU A 418 -3.32 10.11 -11.44
N VAL A 419 -2.85 11.34 -11.61
CA VAL A 419 -1.44 11.73 -11.70
C VAL A 419 -1.21 13.04 -10.96
N VAL A 420 -2.09 14.02 -11.16
CA VAL A 420 -1.94 15.37 -10.60
C VAL A 420 -1.97 15.35 -9.08
N GLU A 421 -2.82 14.51 -8.49
CA GLU A 421 -2.99 14.30 -7.06
C GLU A 421 -1.77 13.64 -6.40
N HIS A 422 -0.89 12.98 -7.16
CA HIS A 422 0.35 12.38 -6.65
C HIS A 422 1.54 13.36 -6.68
N LEU A 423 1.36 14.57 -7.23
CA LEU A 423 2.39 15.59 -7.27
C LEU A 423 2.31 16.52 -6.07
N ASP A 424 3.47 16.98 -5.61
CA ASP A 424 3.52 18.07 -4.65
C ASP A 424 3.03 19.36 -5.33
N LEU A 425 2.12 20.11 -4.69
CA LEU A 425 1.53 21.34 -5.25
C LEU A 425 2.56 22.33 -5.85
N PRO A 426 3.76 22.56 -5.25
CA PRO A 426 4.77 23.44 -5.84
C PRO A 426 5.31 22.97 -7.21
N ARG A 427 5.12 21.70 -7.58
CA ARG A 427 5.57 21.12 -8.85
C ARG A 427 4.50 21.15 -9.93
N LEU A 428 3.25 21.46 -9.58
CA LEU A 428 2.14 21.50 -10.51
C LEU A 428 2.36 22.51 -11.66
N PRO A 429 2.90 23.74 -11.43
CA PRO A 429 3.21 24.66 -12.53
C PRO A 429 4.23 24.10 -13.54
N ALA A 430 5.18 23.29 -13.08
CA ALA A 430 6.14 22.65 -13.96
C ALA A 430 5.48 21.58 -14.85
N LEU A 431 4.53 20.81 -14.30
CA LEU A 431 3.71 19.88 -15.09
C LEU A 431 2.84 20.63 -16.10
N GLU A 432 2.19 21.71 -15.68
CA GLU A 432 1.37 22.54 -16.56
C GLU A 432 2.17 23.01 -17.78
N TYR A 433 3.36 23.56 -17.53
CA TYR A 433 4.23 24.00 -18.60
C TYR A 433 4.73 22.83 -19.48
N ALA A 434 5.15 21.71 -18.88
CA ALA A 434 5.66 20.56 -19.64
C ALA A 434 4.60 19.95 -20.57
N VAL A 435 3.36 19.82 -20.09
CA VAL A 435 2.26 19.18 -20.85
C VAL A 435 1.57 20.17 -21.78
N PHE A 436 1.05 21.29 -21.25
CA PHE A 436 0.20 22.23 -21.99
C PHE A 436 1.02 23.27 -22.76
N GLY A 437 2.22 23.62 -22.28
CA GLY A 437 3.11 24.55 -22.94
C GLY A 437 4.03 23.89 -23.96
N ALA A 438 4.81 22.90 -23.52
CA ALA A 438 5.90 22.32 -24.30
C ALA A 438 5.44 21.15 -25.19
N ALA A 439 4.80 20.12 -24.64
CA ALA A 439 4.29 18.99 -25.42
C ALA A 439 3.10 19.40 -26.31
N ARG A 440 2.19 20.21 -25.73
CA ARG A 440 1.08 20.91 -26.39
C ARG A 440 0.28 20.05 -27.37
N PRO A 441 -0.28 18.89 -26.93
CA PRO A 441 -1.14 18.08 -27.79
C PRO A 441 -2.48 18.79 -28.08
N ARG A 442 -3.20 18.37 -29.13
CA ARG A 442 -4.50 18.96 -29.49
C ARG A 442 -5.55 18.76 -28.39
N THR A 443 -5.51 17.61 -27.72
CA THR A 443 -6.40 17.27 -26.61
C THR A 443 -5.61 16.83 -25.38
N VAL A 444 -5.98 17.30 -24.18
CA VAL A 444 -5.45 16.78 -22.91
C VAL A 444 -6.61 16.32 -22.05
N LEU A 445 -6.54 15.08 -21.56
CA LEU A 445 -7.51 14.54 -20.60
C LEU A 445 -6.84 14.49 -19.23
N VAL A 446 -7.44 15.10 -18.22
CA VAL A 446 -6.98 15.01 -16.84
C VAL A 446 -8.09 14.41 -16.00
N THR A 447 -7.80 13.35 -15.26
CA THR A 447 -8.72 12.82 -14.24
C THR A 447 -8.10 12.92 -12.85
N THR A 448 -8.93 13.23 -11.86
CA THR A 448 -8.57 13.28 -10.45
C THR A 448 -9.76 12.87 -9.60
N PRO A 449 -9.55 12.35 -8.37
CA PRO A 449 -10.63 12.11 -7.42
C PRO A 449 -11.38 13.39 -7.05
N ASN A 450 -12.64 13.23 -6.66
CA ASN A 450 -13.46 14.30 -6.08
C ASN A 450 -13.54 14.15 -4.56
N VAL A 451 -12.93 15.05 -3.79
CA VAL A 451 -12.97 14.96 -2.32
C VAL A 451 -14.39 15.09 -1.76
N GLU A 452 -15.29 15.80 -2.45
CA GLU A 452 -16.68 16.01 -2.00
C GLU A 452 -17.45 14.69 -1.92
N TYR A 453 -17.15 13.75 -2.81
CA TYR A 453 -17.82 12.45 -2.86
C TYR A 453 -17.28 11.49 -1.78
N ASN A 454 -16.27 11.87 -0.99
CA ASN A 454 -15.70 11.00 0.05
C ASN A 454 -16.74 10.61 1.11
N VAL A 455 -17.72 11.49 1.37
CA VAL A 455 -18.83 11.24 2.30
C VAL A 455 -19.77 10.11 1.86
N ARG A 456 -19.77 9.74 0.57
CA ARG A 456 -20.59 8.64 0.03
C ARG A 456 -19.89 7.29 0.12
N TRP A 457 -18.61 7.27 0.51
CA TRP A 457 -17.93 6.04 0.85
C TRP A 457 -18.18 5.73 2.33
N GLU A 458 -18.96 4.69 2.61
CA GLU A 458 -19.31 4.23 3.97
C GLU A 458 -18.10 3.96 4.90
N THR A 459 -16.88 3.91 4.35
CA THR A 459 -15.64 3.58 5.07
C THR A 459 -14.60 4.72 5.12
N LEU A 460 -14.94 5.92 4.66
CA LEU A 460 -14.06 7.11 4.71
C LEU A 460 -14.63 8.17 5.67
N PRO A 461 -13.91 8.54 6.74
CA PRO A 461 -14.28 9.71 7.54
C PRO A 461 -14.26 10.96 6.66
N ALA A 462 -15.27 11.82 6.78
CA ALA A 462 -15.34 13.08 6.05
C ALA A 462 -14.03 13.89 6.20
N GLY A 463 -13.51 14.41 5.09
CA GLY A 463 -12.27 15.22 5.05
C GLY A 463 -10.95 14.45 4.86
N HIS A 464 -10.98 13.12 4.68
CA HIS A 464 -9.77 12.32 4.41
C HIS A 464 -9.66 11.91 2.93
N VAL A 465 -8.43 11.91 2.43
CA VAL A 465 -8.04 11.47 1.08
C VAL A 465 -8.35 9.98 0.87
N ARG A 466 -8.92 9.62 -0.28
CA ARG A 466 -9.31 8.25 -0.67
C ARG A 466 -8.13 7.28 -0.77
N HIS A 467 -6.96 7.77 -1.18
CA HIS A 467 -5.74 6.97 -1.30
C HIS A 467 -4.57 7.64 -0.59
N GLY A 468 -3.90 6.89 0.29
CA GLY A 468 -2.86 7.43 1.19
C GLY A 468 -1.55 7.84 0.51
N ASP A 469 -1.48 7.75 -0.82
CA ASP A 469 -0.40 8.22 -1.69
C ASP A 469 -0.76 9.49 -2.49
N HIS A 470 -1.96 10.05 -2.32
CA HIS A 470 -2.24 11.40 -2.83
C HIS A 470 -1.63 12.45 -1.90
N ARG A 471 -1.11 13.51 -2.51
CA ARG A 471 -0.65 14.73 -1.83
C ARG A 471 -1.79 15.69 -1.54
N PHE A 472 -2.85 15.65 -2.34
CA PHE A 472 -4.07 16.44 -2.18
C PHE A 472 -5.24 15.77 -2.91
N GLU A 473 -6.48 16.14 -2.57
CA GLU A 473 -7.68 15.86 -3.38
C GLU A 473 -8.48 17.14 -3.53
N TRP A 474 -8.88 17.47 -4.75
CA TRP A 474 -9.62 18.70 -5.03
C TRP A 474 -11.14 18.51 -4.94
N THR A 475 -11.81 19.57 -4.50
CA THR A 475 -13.25 19.78 -4.73
C THR A 475 -13.53 19.99 -6.21
N ARG A 476 -14.81 19.96 -6.60
CA ARG A 476 -15.23 20.31 -7.97
C ARG A 476 -14.88 21.74 -8.31
N GLU A 477 -15.05 22.65 -7.37
CA GLU A 477 -14.68 24.05 -7.55
C GLU A 477 -13.17 24.22 -7.75
N GLN A 478 -12.34 23.64 -6.88
CA GLN A 478 -10.88 23.73 -6.99
C GLN A 478 -10.36 23.16 -8.31
N PHE A 479 -10.85 22.00 -8.72
CA PHE A 479 -10.46 21.37 -9.98
C PHE A 479 -10.89 22.21 -11.19
N ARG A 480 -12.12 22.77 -11.18
CA ARG A 480 -12.63 23.63 -12.26
C ARG A 480 -11.85 24.94 -12.36
N THR A 481 -11.53 25.57 -11.24
CA THR A 481 -10.74 26.80 -11.19
C THR A 481 -9.34 26.55 -11.75
N TRP A 482 -8.63 25.54 -11.24
CA TRP A 482 -7.30 25.17 -11.74
C TRP A 482 -7.34 24.87 -13.26
N ALA A 483 -8.28 24.04 -13.71
CA ALA A 483 -8.39 23.67 -15.11
C ALA A 483 -8.72 24.88 -16.00
N GLY A 484 -9.59 25.80 -15.55
CA GLY A 484 -9.89 27.04 -16.25
C GLY A 484 -8.67 27.95 -16.39
N GLU A 485 -7.88 28.10 -15.33
CA GLU A 485 -6.65 28.91 -15.34
C GLU A 485 -5.58 28.32 -16.28
N VAL A 486 -5.35 27.00 -16.23
CA VAL A 486 -4.43 26.31 -17.13
C VAL A 486 -4.89 26.46 -18.58
N ALA A 487 -6.18 26.30 -18.84
CA ALA A 487 -6.75 26.44 -20.17
C ALA A 487 -6.52 27.86 -20.72
N ALA A 488 -6.84 28.89 -19.94
CA ALA A 488 -6.61 30.29 -20.32
C ALA A 488 -5.12 30.60 -20.57
N ARG A 489 -4.23 30.12 -19.68
CA ARG A 489 -2.78 30.39 -19.76
C ARG A 489 -2.12 29.75 -20.98
N HIS A 490 -2.60 28.58 -21.42
CA HIS A 490 -1.98 27.80 -22.47
C HIS A 490 -2.76 27.78 -23.80
N GLY A 491 -3.89 28.47 -23.88
CA GLY A 491 -4.70 28.59 -25.11
C GLY A 491 -5.56 27.35 -25.40
N TYR A 492 -6.07 26.72 -24.35
CA TYR A 492 -7.04 25.63 -24.45
C TYR A 492 -8.44 26.13 -24.06
N THR A 493 -9.48 25.47 -24.56
CA THR A 493 -10.79 25.43 -23.91
C THR A 493 -10.87 24.19 -23.03
N VAL A 494 -11.73 24.20 -22.02
CA VAL A 494 -11.91 23.05 -21.12
C VAL A 494 -13.39 22.72 -20.93
N GLY A 495 -13.72 21.44 -21.06
CA GLY A 495 -15.03 20.86 -20.71
C GLY A 495 -14.89 19.85 -19.58
N PHE A 496 -15.95 19.66 -18.80
CA PHE A 496 -15.96 18.72 -17.67
C PHE A 496 -16.88 17.54 -17.94
N ARG A 497 -16.48 16.35 -17.48
CA ARG A 497 -17.26 15.10 -17.57
C ARG A 497 -17.30 14.39 -16.22
N PRO A 498 -18.46 13.86 -15.81
CA PRO A 498 -18.52 12.98 -14.67
C PRO A 498 -17.95 11.60 -15.00
N VAL A 499 -17.30 10.98 -14.02
CA VAL A 499 -16.85 9.59 -14.10
C VAL A 499 -17.32 8.86 -12.85
N GLY A 500 -18.21 7.88 -13.04
CA GLY A 500 -18.94 7.23 -11.96
C GLY A 500 -20.36 7.76 -11.79
N PRO A 501 -21.11 7.25 -10.79
CA PRO A 501 -22.42 7.79 -10.43
C PRO A 501 -22.31 9.28 -10.11
N ASP A 502 -23.06 10.11 -10.83
CA ASP A 502 -23.09 11.55 -10.63
C ASP A 502 -24.11 11.88 -9.54
N ASP A 503 -23.64 12.05 -8.31
CA ASP A 503 -24.47 12.36 -7.16
C ASP A 503 -24.94 13.82 -7.23
N PRO A 504 -26.24 14.11 -7.02
CA PRO A 504 -26.76 15.47 -7.15
C PRO A 504 -26.17 16.46 -6.13
N GLU A 505 -25.74 15.98 -4.96
CA GLU A 505 -25.18 16.83 -3.91
C GLU A 505 -23.67 16.97 -4.07
N VAL A 506 -22.96 15.85 -4.21
CA VAL A 506 -21.49 15.81 -4.13
C VAL A 506 -20.80 15.54 -5.47
N GLY A 507 -21.54 15.34 -6.55
CA GLY A 507 -21.03 15.12 -7.90
C GLY A 507 -20.50 13.71 -8.13
N PRO A 508 -19.60 13.49 -9.11
CA PRO A 508 -19.08 12.17 -9.42
C PRO A 508 -17.90 11.79 -8.51
N PRO A 509 -17.60 10.49 -8.32
CA PRO A 509 -16.42 10.07 -7.56
C PRO A 509 -15.10 10.45 -8.25
N THR A 510 -15.01 10.41 -9.57
CA THR A 510 -13.85 10.92 -10.32
C THR A 510 -14.30 12.08 -11.20
N GLN A 511 -13.47 13.11 -11.25
CA GLN A 511 -13.65 14.28 -12.09
C GLN A 511 -12.79 14.14 -13.34
N MET A 512 -13.30 14.57 -14.49
CA MET A 512 -12.52 14.63 -15.73
C MET A 512 -12.62 16.03 -16.34
N ALA A 513 -11.45 16.58 -16.71
CA ALA A 513 -11.33 17.77 -17.54
C ALA A 513 -10.80 17.38 -18.92
N VAL A 514 -11.49 17.85 -19.94
CA VAL A 514 -11.18 17.65 -21.36
C VAL A 514 -10.73 18.98 -21.93
N PHE A 515 -9.42 19.15 -22.09
CA PHE A 515 -8.84 20.33 -22.67
C PHE A 515 -8.73 20.15 -24.18
N THR A 516 -9.19 21.14 -24.95
CA THR A 516 -9.05 21.15 -26.41
C THR A 516 -8.35 22.43 -26.82
N LEU A 517 -7.27 22.32 -27.60
CA LEU A 517 -6.52 23.49 -28.04
C LEU A 517 -7.45 24.41 -28.84
N ALA A 518 -7.59 25.66 -28.41
CA ALA A 518 -8.50 26.59 -29.07
C ALA A 518 -8.02 26.83 -30.52
N SER A 519 -8.88 26.59 -31.49
CA SER A 519 -8.56 26.81 -32.90
C SER A 519 -8.49 28.31 -33.18
N GLY A 520 -7.27 28.84 -33.30
CA GLY A 520 -7.02 30.19 -33.79
C GLY A 520 -6.43 31.14 -32.76
N GLU A 521 -5.14 30.98 -32.46
CA GLU A 521 -4.18 32.07 -32.24
C GLU A 521 -2.81 31.42 -32.05
N ARG A 522 -1.80 31.90 -32.78
CA ARG A 522 -0.39 31.77 -32.35
C ARG A 522 -0.09 33.04 -31.55
N PRO A 523 -0.01 33.03 -30.21
CA PRO A 523 0.33 34.24 -29.48
C PRO A 523 1.82 34.31 -29.18
N HIS A 524 2.43 35.36 -29.74
CA HIS A 524 3.49 36.20 -29.21
C HIS A 524 4.55 35.58 -28.26
N GLU A 525 5.78 35.41 -28.76
CA GLU A 525 6.96 35.34 -27.89
C GLU A 525 7.06 36.64 -27.05
N PRO A 526 7.16 36.57 -25.72
CA PRO A 526 7.43 37.76 -24.92
C PRO A 526 8.87 38.22 -25.20
N ARG A 527 9.03 39.48 -25.65
CA ARG A 527 10.31 40.12 -25.98
C ARG A 527 11.29 40.32 -24.79
N GLY A 528 11.09 39.64 -23.66
CA GLY A 528 11.83 39.93 -22.41
C GLY A 528 12.90 38.92 -21.98
N THR A 529 12.94 37.71 -22.54
CA THR A 529 13.84 36.65 -22.04
C THR A 529 15.08 36.39 -22.89
N ARG A 530 15.16 36.94 -24.10
CA ARG A 530 16.30 36.72 -25.00
C ARG A 530 17.59 37.36 -24.48
N GLU A 531 17.51 38.53 -23.84
CA GLU A 531 18.69 39.20 -23.28
C GLU A 531 19.26 38.51 -22.03
N GLN A 532 18.39 37.87 -21.22
CA GLN A 532 18.84 37.12 -20.04
C GLN A 532 19.45 35.76 -20.40
N HIS A 533 18.93 35.10 -21.44
CA HIS A 533 19.49 33.84 -21.94
C HIS A 533 20.83 34.05 -22.67
N GLU A 534 20.98 35.15 -23.43
CA GLU A 534 22.25 35.47 -24.11
C GLU A 534 23.37 35.93 -23.16
N GLN A 535 23.03 36.43 -21.96
CA GLN A 535 24.02 36.72 -20.91
C GLN A 535 24.49 35.46 -20.19
N HIS A 536 23.60 34.50 -19.93
CA HIS A 536 23.95 33.23 -19.29
C HIS A 536 24.86 32.37 -20.18
N GLU A 537 24.56 32.26 -21.48
CA GLU A 537 25.39 31.51 -22.44
C GLU A 537 26.77 32.14 -22.68
N ARG A 538 26.93 33.45 -22.45
CA ARG A 538 28.24 34.11 -22.53
C ARG A 538 29.11 33.84 -21.31
N HIS A 539 28.53 33.80 -20.10
CA HIS A 539 29.29 33.44 -18.90
C HIS A 539 29.78 31.98 -18.95
N GLU A 540 28.92 31.05 -19.35
CA GLU A 540 29.27 29.62 -19.44
C GLU A 540 30.40 29.33 -20.44
N LYS A 541 30.43 30.05 -21.57
CA LYS A 541 31.52 29.95 -22.57
C LYS A 541 32.83 30.61 -22.14
N THR A 542 32.79 31.52 -21.17
CA THR A 542 34.00 32.18 -20.67
C THR A 542 34.69 31.28 -19.63
N ASP A 543 33.89 30.64 -18.77
CA ASP A 543 34.38 29.68 -17.77
C ASP A 543 34.94 28.40 -18.40
N GLU A 544 34.35 27.89 -19.49
CA GLU A 544 34.90 26.74 -20.25
C GLU A 544 36.23 27.07 -20.96
N LYS A 545 36.47 28.35 -21.29
CA LYS A 545 37.72 28.77 -21.94
C LYS A 545 38.86 28.94 -20.93
N GLU A 546 38.56 29.41 -19.73
CA GLU A 546 39.55 29.54 -18.66
C GLU A 546 39.93 28.17 -18.07
N ALA A 547 38.99 27.24 -17.95
CA ALA A 547 39.25 25.86 -17.49
C ALA A 547 40.06 24.99 -18.50
N LYS A 548 40.16 25.42 -19.76
CA LYS A 548 41.02 24.77 -20.78
C LYS A 548 42.39 25.41 -20.94
N ALA A 549 42.63 26.55 -20.29
CA ALA A 549 43.89 27.31 -20.37
C ALA A 549 44.74 27.21 -19.08
N ALA A 550 44.19 26.66 -18.00
CA ALA A 550 44.90 26.20 -16.81
C ALA A 550 45.17 24.70 -16.89
#